data_AF-A0A4Q6AH64-F1
#
_entry.id   AF-A0A4Q6AH64-F1
#
_cell.length_a   1.000
_cell.length_b   1.000
_cell.length_c   1.000
_cell.angle_alpha   90.00
_cell.angle_beta   90.00
_cell.angle_gamma   90.00
#
_symmetry.space_group_name_H-M   'P 1'
#
loop_
_entity.id
_entity.type
_entity.pdbx_description
1 polymer ?
#
loop_
_entity_poly.entity_id
_entity_poly.type
_entity_poly.pdbx_seq_one_letter_code
_entity_poly.pdbx_strand_id
1 'polypeptide(L)'
;MRNAVQQDLATPGTANLTILQGELQKISFQNSENGWTVARLRTSEAEPIVTVVGHFGKIKPGEFCEVHGEWTESKKFGKQFKALHINIIYPKSVAGILRYLKSGVIKGIGEKTAEAIVQHFGDQTLEVLDNDPDRLLTIPKIGKRKKMEIIKAWNERKRFRDVEIFLSSQGISPAFITRIIRIYGADAPDRVAQDPYCLARDIPGIGFITADGVAQQVGIA
;
A
#
# COMPACT_ATOMS: atom_id res chain seq x y z
N MET A 1 40.96 12.36 -41.76
CA MET A 1 39.52 12.51 -42.08
C MET A 1 38.91 11.13 -42.25
N ARG A 2 37.68 10.95 -41.74
CA ARG A 2 36.79 9.77 -41.78
C ARG A 2 36.92 8.78 -40.61
N ASN A 3 36.31 9.18 -39.49
CA ASN A 3 35.78 8.26 -38.48
C ASN A 3 34.59 7.50 -39.07
N ALA A 4 34.62 6.17 -38.97
CA ALA A 4 33.47 5.31 -39.24
C ALA A 4 32.56 5.31 -38.02
N VAL A 5 31.27 5.53 -38.29
CA VAL A 5 30.17 5.57 -37.34
C VAL A 5 29.91 4.16 -36.84
N GLN A 6 30.14 3.93 -35.55
CA GLN A 6 29.58 2.80 -34.83
C GLN A 6 28.15 3.19 -34.45
N GLN A 7 27.17 2.52 -35.06
CA GLN A 7 25.76 2.68 -34.73
C GLN A 7 25.47 1.95 -33.42
N ASP A 8 25.28 2.72 -32.34
CA ASP A 8 24.70 2.22 -31.09
C ASP A 8 23.19 1.99 -31.30
N LEU A 9 22.79 0.72 -31.27
CA LEU A 9 21.40 0.31 -31.13
C LEU A 9 20.99 0.47 -29.66
N ALA A 10 20.58 1.69 -29.27
CA ALA A 10 19.93 1.92 -27.99
C ALA A 10 18.51 1.31 -27.98
N THR A 11 18.28 0.35 -27.09
CA THR A 11 16.97 -0.25 -26.81
C THR A 11 16.02 0.80 -26.18
N PRO A 12 14.70 0.81 -26.46
CA PRO A 12 13.83 1.88 -26.00
C PRO A 12 13.53 1.80 -24.49
N GLY A 13 13.99 2.81 -23.75
CA GLY A 13 13.27 3.53 -22.71
C GLY A 13 12.70 2.77 -21.50
N THR A 14 13.52 2.54 -20.48
CA THR A 14 13.02 2.47 -19.09
C THR A 14 12.78 3.91 -18.61
N ALA A 15 11.54 4.38 -18.60
CA ALA A 15 11.22 5.70 -18.05
C ALA A 15 11.57 5.73 -16.54
N ASN A 16 12.45 6.65 -16.13
CA ASN A 16 12.74 6.89 -14.71
C ASN A 16 11.53 7.53 -14.05
N LEU A 17 10.70 6.71 -13.39
CA LEU A 17 9.55 7.20 -12.63
C LEU A 17 10.03 7.95 -11.39
N THR A 18 9.35 9.06 -11.06
CA THR A 18 9.54 9.74 -9.78
C THR A 18 8.84 8.94 -8.69
N ILE A 19 9.45 8.86 -7.51
CA ILE A 19 8.88 8.17 -6.34
C ILE A 19 8.55 9.20 -5.26
N LEU A 20 7.31 9.21 -4.80
CA LEU A 20 6.86 9.98 -3.64
C LEU A 20 6.42 9.01 -2.55
N GLN A 21 6.89 9.22 -1.32
CA GLN A 21 6.41 8.49 -0.15
C GLN A 21 5.69 9.44 0.78
N GLY A 22 4.54 9.01 1.34
CA GLY A 22 3.78 9.89 2.22
C GLY A 22 2.51 9.30 2.78
N GLU A 23 1.84 10.09 3.61
CA GLU A 23 0.54 9.77 4.19
C GLU A 23 -0.58 10.24 3.27
N LEU A 24 -1.51 9.35 2.94
CA LEU A 24 -2.74 9.71 2.26
C LEU A 24 -3.67 10.44 3.24
N GLN A 25 -3.80 11.75 3.12
CA GLN A 25 -4.60 12.54 4.05
C GLN A 25 -6.09 12.49 3.77
N LYS A 26 -6.45 12.53 2.48
CA LYS A 26 -7.84 12.46 2.03
C LYS A 26 -7.95 12.01 0.59
N ILE A 27 -9.09 11.43 0.27
CA ILE A 27 -9.57 11.25 -1.09
C ILE A 27 -10.53 12.41 -1.38
N SER A 28 -10.17 13.25 -2.34
CA SER A 28 -11.00 14.37 -2.78
C SER A 28 -12.11 13.94 -3.73
N PHE A 29 -11.84 12.91 -4.54
CA PHE A 29 -12.78 12.33 -5.49
C PHE A 29 -12.39 10.89 -5.80
N GLN A 30 -13.37 10.01 -5.96
CA GLN A 30 -13.15 8.66 -6.48
C GLN A 30 -14.34 8.26 -7.37
N ASN A 31 -14.04 7.87 -8.61
CA ASN A 31 -15.02 7.30 -9.52
C ASN A 31 -15.14 5.80 -9.23
N SER A 32 -16.34 5.35 -8.87
CA SER A 32 -16.62 3.95 -8.52
C SER A 32 -16.62 2.98 -9.70
N GLU A 33 -16.79 3.48 -10.93
CA GLU A 33 -16.87 2.67 -12.15
C GLU A 33 -15.49 2.33 -12.69
N ASN A 34 -14.61 3.33 -12.83
CA ASN A 34 -13.28 3.16 -13.44
C ASN A 34 -12.11 3.28 -12.43
N GLY A 35 -12.39 3.54 -11.15
CA GLY A 35 -11.38 3.62 -10.10
C GLY A 35 -10.51 4.89 -10.15
N TRP A 36 -10.82 5.86 -11.01
CA TRP A 36 -10.10 7.13 -11.05
C TRP A 36 -10.21 7.84 -9.70
N THR A 37 -9.07 8.16 -9.11
CA THR A 37 -8.99 8.71 -7.76
C THR A 37 -8.16 9.99 -7.78
N VAL A 38 -8.65 11.01 -7.07
CA VAL A 38 -7.92 12.24 -6.76
C VAL A 38 -7.72 12.27 -5.26
N ALA A 39 -6.47 12.24 -4.83
CA ALA A 39 -6.10 12.18 -3.43
C ALA A 39 -5.06 13.23 -3.04
N ARG A 40 -4.89 13.41 -1.74
CA ARG A 40 -3.95 14.36 -1.13
C ARG A 40 -2.91 13.61 -0.33
N LEU A 41 -1.66 13.73 -0.73
CA LEU A 41 -0.52 13.03 -0.16
C LEU A 41 0.38 14.01 0.59
N ARG A 42 0.68 13.74 1.86
CA ARG A 42 1.66 14.47 2.64
C ARG A 42 3.00 13.73 2.59
N THR A 43 3.99 14.32 1.91
CA THR A 43 5.35 13.77 1.80
C THR A 43 6.20 14.09 3.02
N SER A 44 6.05 15.28 3.59
CA SER A 44 6.68 15.70 4.84
C SER A 44 5.84 16.78 5.55
N GLU A 45 6.23 17.18 6.75
CA GLU A 45 5.57 18.30 7.45
C GLU A 45 5.97 19.67 6.90
N ALA A 46 7.16 19.78 6.32
CA ALA A 46 7.69 21.05 5.81
C ALA A 46 7.25 21.33 4.36
N GLU A 47 6.78 20.30 3.64
CA GLU A 47 6.39 20.42 2.25
C GLU A 47 4.88 20.60 2.06
N PRO A 48 4.46 21.28 0.97
CA PRO A 48 3.06 21.37 0.61
C PRO A 48 2.49 20.00 0.26
N ILE A 49 1.24 19.77 0.65
CA ILE A 49 0.51 18.54 0.33
C ILE A 49 0.35 18.41 -1.19
N VAL A 50 0.76 17.26 -1.72
CA VAL A 50 0.72 16.92 -3.15
C VAL A 50 -0.66 16.40 -3.55
N THR A 51 -1.17 16.84 -4.71
CA THR A 51 -2.33 16.20 -5.33
C THR A 51 -1.88 15.01 -6.15
N VAL A 52 -2.37 13.81 -5.82
CA VAL A 52 -2.10 12.58 -6.57
C VAL A 52 -3.35 12.18 -7.36
N VAL A 53 -3.18 11.85 -8.63
CA VAL A 53 -4.26 11.41 -9.52
C VAL A 53 -3.90 10.11 -10.21
N GLY A 54 -4.86 9.21 -10.43
CA GLY A 54 -4.61 7.95 -11.12
C GLY A 54 -5.70 6.92 -10.91
N HIS A 55 -5.51 5.75 -11.50
CA HIS A 55 -6.35 4.57 -11.26
C HIS A 55 -5.67 3.68 -10.24
N PHE A 56 -6.10 3.79 -8.99
CA PHE A 56 -5.56 2.96 -7.92
C PHE A 56 -6.63 2.50 -6.95
N GLY A 57 -6.30 1.42 -6.25
CA GLY A 57 -7.19 0.70 -5.34
C GLY A 57 -7.76 1.53 -4.20
N LYS A 58 -8.57 0.87 -3.35
CA LYS A 58 -9.14 1.49 -2.14
C LYS A 58 -8.06 1.70 -1.07
N ILE A 59 -7.22 2.71 -1.27
CA ILE A 59 -6.38 3.25 -0.21
C ILE A 59 -7.25 4.11 0.68
N LYS A 60 -7.07 4.01 2.00
CA LYS A 60 -7.85 4.79 2.96
C LYS A 60 -7.04 6.00 3.41
N PRO A 61 -7.70 7.13 3.70
CA PRO A 61 -7.08 8.19 4.48
C PRO A 61 -6.42 7.61 5.74
N GLY A 62 -5.19 8.04 6.03
CA GLY A 62 -4.36 7.51 7.10
C GLY A 62 -3.32 6.48 6.69
N GLU A 63 -3.47 5.84 5.52
CA GLU A 63 -2.48 4.91 5.00
C GLU A 63 -1.22 5.65 4.55
N PHE A 64 -0.06 5.00 4.72
CA PHE A 64 1.18 5.45 4.10
C PHE A 64 1.37 4.71 2.78
N CYS A 65 1.77 5.43 1.74
CA CYS A 65 2.02 4.84 0.44
C CYS A 65 3.29 5.38 -0.21
N GLU A 66 3.85 4.53 -1.06
CA GLU A 66 4.86 4.88 -2.05
C GLU A 66 4.16 4.96 -3.41
N VAL A 67 4.31 6.09 -4.10
CA VAL A 67 3.65 6.41 -5.36
C VAL A 67 4.71 6.62 -6.43
N HIS A 68 4.66 5.81 -7.48
CA HIS A 68 5.53 5.90 -8.63
C HIS A 68 4.77 6.56 -9.77
N GLY A 69 5.36 7.57 -10.40
CA GLY A 69 4.65 8.31 -11.44
C GLY A 69 5.40 9.53 -11.94
N GLU A 70 4.62 10.45 -12.50
CA GLU A 70 5.13 11.61 -13.23
C GLU A 70 4.39 12.88 -12.81
N TRP A 71 5.11 14.01 -12.80
CA TRP A 71 4.49 15.31 -12.60
C TRP A 71 3.75 15.75 -13.86
N THR A 72 2.51 16.18 -13.70
CA THR A 72 1.69 16.77 -14.76
C THR A 72 1.17 18.12 -14.31
N GLU A 73 0.97 19.04 -15.24
CA GLU A 73 0.41 20.36 -14.94
C GLU A 73 -0.63 20.75 -15.99
N SER A 74 -1.72 21.34 -15.54
CA SER A 74 -2.76 21.87 -16.43
C SER A 74 -3.20 23.25 -15.94
N LYS A 75 -3.68 24.09 -16.87
CA LYS A 75 -4.22 25.42 -16.53
C LYS A 75 -5.41 25.35 -15.56
N LYS A 76 -6.19 24.26 -15.60
CA LYS A 76 -7.42 24.10 -14.81
C LYS A 76 -7.15 23.58 -13.39
N PHE A 77 -6.19 22.68 -13.22
CA PHE A 77 -5.98 21.97 -11.95
C PHE A 77 -4.60 22.18 -11.32
N GLY A 78 -3.71 22.92 -12.00
CA GLY A 78 -2.35 23.15 -11.56
C GLY A 78 -1.49 21.88 -11.59
N LYS A 79 -0.42 21.89 -10.79
CA LYS A 79 0.53 20.79 -10.65
C LYS A 79 -0.06 19.61 -9.87
N GLN A 80 0.00 18.43 -10.47
CA GLN A 80 -0.48 17.17 -9.91
C GLN A 80 0.56 16.06 -10.18
N PHE A 81 0.52 15.02 -9.36
CA PHE A 81 1.33 13.84 -9.54
C PHE A 81 0.46 12.72 -10.11
N LYS A 82 0.72 12.32 -11.35
CA LYS A 82 0.01 11.22 -12.02
C LYS A 82 0.64 9.90 -11.58
N ALA A 83 -0.05 9.18 -10.70
CA ALA A 83 0.34 7.87 -10.22
C ALA A 83 0.17 6.81 -11.32
N LEU A 84 1.23 6.05 -11.56
CA LEU A 84 1.22 4.83 -12.38
C LEU A 84 1.16 3.59 -11.49
N HIS A 85 1.91 3.61 -10.38
CA HIS A 85 1.88 2.56 -9.37
C HIS A 85 1.79 3.15 -7.97
N ILE A 86 1.17 2.42 -7.06
CA ILE A 86 1.07 2.80 -5.67
C ILE A 86 1.13 1.54 -4.79
N ASN A 87 1.96 1.60 -3.76
CA ASN A 87 2.15 0.52 -2.80
C ASN A 87 1.91 1.05 -1.40
N ILE A 88 1.17 0.30 -0.57
CA ILE A 88 1.03 0.66 0.85
C ILE A 88 2.32 0.26 1.58
N ILE A 89 2.87 1.21 2.34
CA ILE A 89 4.09 1.03 3.12
C ILE A 89 3.85 1.34 4.60
N TYR A 90 4.81 0.99 5.46
CA TYR A 90 4.81 1.48 6.85
C TYR A 90 5.64 2.77 6.92
N PRO A 91 5.22 3.74 7.74
CA PRO A 91 6.08 4.87 8.06
C PRO A 91 7.32 4.38 8.83
N LYS A 92 8.45 5.04 8.59
CA LYS A 92 9.72 4.75 9.27
C LYS A 92 10.03 5.75 10.38
N SER A 93 9.49 6.97 10.30
CA SER A 93 9.74 8.00 11.31
C SER A 93 8.77 7.87 12.48
N VAL A 94 9.23 8.23 13.68
CA VAL A 94 8.40 8.26 14.90
C VAL A 94 7.11 9.07 14.70
N ALA A 95 7.22 10.24 14.08
CA ALA A 95 6.07 11.09 13.77
C ALA A 95 5.09 10.42 12.78
N GLY A 96 5.62 9.72 11.77
CA GLY A 96 4.80 8.97 10.82
C GLY A 96 4.11 7.77 11.46
N ILE A 97 4.83 7.00 12.29
CA ILE A 97 4.29 5.87 13.05
C ILE A 97 3.15 6.35 13.94
N LEU A 98 3.34 7.45 14.68
CA LEU A 98 2.29 8.03 15.50
C LEU A 98 1.05 8.38 14.68
N ARG A 99 1.20 9.08 13.55
CA ARG A 99 0.07 9.41 12.69
C ARG A 99 -0.62 8.18 12.14
N TYR A 100 0.14 7.17 11.70
CA TYR A 100 -0.41 5.92 11.21
C TYR A 100 -1.27 5.21 12.26
N LEU A 101 -0.78 5.10 13.51
CA LEU A 101 -1.55 4.51 14.60
C LEU A 101 -2.76 5.37 15.00
N LYS A 102 -2.66 6.71 14.94
CA LYS A 102 -3.77 7.65 15.22
C LYS A 102 -4.82 7.72 14.11
N SER A 103 -4.48 7.27 12.90
CA SER A 103 -5.31 7.47 11.71
C SER A 103 -6.64 6.73 11.71
N GLY A 104 -6.82 5.76 12.60
CA GLY A 104 -7.99 4.89 12.63
C GLY A 104 -7.96 3.75 11.61
N VAL A 105 -6.88 3.62 10.83
CA VAL A 105 -6.63 2.45 9.96
C VAL A 105 -6.59 1.15 10.77
N ILE A 106 -6.00 1.19 11.97
CA ILE A 106 -5.97 0.07 12.91
C ILE A 106 -7.05 0.25 13.97
N LYS A 107 -8.19 -0.42 13.77
CA LYS A 107 -9.37 -0.29 14.63
C LYS A 107 -9.09 -0.82 16.03
N GLY A 108 -9.05 0.05 17.03
CA GLY A 108 -8.81 -0.34 18.43
C GLY A 108 -7.60 0.35 19.07
N ILE A 109 -6.79 1.02 18.26
CA ILE A 109 -5.75 1.95 18.72
C ILE A 109 -6.31 3.37 18.62
N GLY A 110 -6.76 3.90 19.76
CA GLY A 110 -7.16 5.30 19.85
C GLY A 110 -5.96 6.23 20.06
N GLU A 111 -6.18 7.53 19.91
CA GLU A 111 -5.15 8.57 19.98
C GLU A 111 -4.22 8.44 21.20
N LYS A 112 -4.79 8.37 22.41
CA LYS A 112 -4.00 8.24 23.65
C LYS A 112 -3.21 6.92 23.72
N THR A 113 -3.74 5.85 23.13
CA THR A 113 -3.05 4.55 23.09
C THR A 113 -1.91 4.60 22.09
N ALA A 114 -2.11 5.19 20.92
CA ALA A 114 -1.06 5.41 19.92
C ALA A 114 0.08 6.24 20.52
N GLU A 115 -0.24 7.35 21.19
CA GLU A 115 0.74 8.21 21.86
C GLU A 115 1.52 7.44 22.92
N ALA A 116 0.85 6.67 23.78
CA ALA A 116 1.52 5.88 24.81
C ALA A 116 2.46 4.81 24.22
N ILE A 117 2.05 4.12 23.15
CA ILE A 117 2.86 3.10 22.48
C ILE A 117 4.10 3.75 21.85
N VAL A 118 3.92 4.80 21.05
CA VAL A 118 5.03 5.44 20.33
C VAL A 118 5.96 6.19 21.28
N GLN A 119 5.43 6.79 22.34
CA GLN A 119 6.27 7.40 23.37
C GLN A 119 7.17 6.36 24.06
N HIS A 120 6.68 5.12 24.21
CA HIS A 120 7.43 4.07 24.89
C HIS A 120 8.43 3.35 23.96
N PHE A 121 8.08 3.12 22.69
CA PHE A 121 8.90 2.32 21.77
C PHE A 121 9.54 3.10 20.62
N GLY A 122 9.14 4.36 20.39
CA GLY A 122 9.71 5.19 19.33
C GLY A 122 9.56 4.58 17.94
N ASP A 123 10.66 4.52 17.19
CA ASP A 123 10.75 3.94 15.85
C ASP A 123 10.64 2.41 15.84
N GLN A 124 10.91 1.74 16.97
CA GLN A 124 10.74 0.29 17.13
C GLN A 124 9.27 -0.13 17.31
N THR A 125 8.33 0.81 17.36
CA THR A 125 6.92 0.52 17.66
C THR A 125 6.32 -0.57 16.75
N LEU A 126 6.53 -0.47 15.44
CA LEU A 126 5.93 -1.42 14.50
C LEU A 126 6.58 -2.80 14.62
N GLU A 127 7.89 -2.85 14.85
CA GLU A 127 8.63 -4.09 15.09
C GLU A 127 8.13 -4.81 16.36
N VAL A 128 7.88 -4.05 17.43
CA VAL A 128 7.30 -4.60 18.68
C VAL A 128 5.90 -5.15 18.43
N LEU A 129 5.06 -4.45 17.66
CA LEU A 129 3.72 -4.95 17.31
C LEU A 129 3.77 -6.24 16.48
N ASP A 130 4.79 -6.40 15.64
CA ASP A 130 4.97 -7.57 14.79
C ASP A 130 5.58 -8.78 15.49
N ASN A 131 6.62 -8.56 16.31
CA ASN A 131 7.52 -9.64 16.73
C ASN A 131 7.51 -9.89 18.24
N ASP A 132 7.23 -8.88 19.06
CA ASP A 132 7.25 -8.99 20.52
C ASP A 132 6.12 -8.19 21.17
N PRO A 133 4.85 -8.52 20.87
CA PRO A 133 3.73 -7.70 21.32
C PRO A 133 3.44 -7.87 22.82
N ASP A 134 4.10 -8.80 23.51
CA ASP A 134 4.04 -8.94 24.96
C ASP A 134 4.67 -7.74 25.68
N ARG A 135 5.65 -7.07 25.05
CA ARG A 135 6.21 -5.81 25.54
C ARG A 135 5.16 -4.72 25.67
N LEU A 136 4.02 -4.76 24.98
CA LEU A 136 2.93 -3.80 25.19
C LEU A 136 2.46 -3.75 26.67
N LEU A 137 2.66 -4.82 27.45
CA LEU A 137 2.32 -4.86 28.88
C LEU A 137 3.27 -4.02 29.76
N THR A 138 4.42 -3.57 29.24
CA THR A 138 5.31 -2.63 29.96
C THR A 138 4.77 -1.21 29.96
N ILE A 139 3.78 -0.91 29.10
CA ILE A 139 3.17 0.42 29.02
C ILE A 139 2.08 0.56 30.10
N PRO A 140 2.17 1.57 30.98
CA PRO A 140 1.11 1.86 31.94
C PRO A 140 -0.25 1.99 31.25
N LYS A 141 -1.28 1.35 31.83
CA LYS A 141 -2.68 1.32 31.32
C LYS A 141 -2.93 0.42 30.10
N ILE A 142 -1.93 -0.30 29.57
CA ILE A 142 -2.14 -1.38 28.60
C ILE A 142 -2.14 -2.73 29.33
N GLY A 143 -3.33 -3.16 29.76
CA GLY A 143 -3.53 -4.50 30.34
C GLY A 143 -3.74 -5.58 29.28
N LYS A 144 -3.77 -6.85 29.71
CA LYS A 144 -3.95 -8.03 28.83
C LYS A 144 -5.10 -7.91 27.83
N ARG A 145 -6.26 -7.41 28.26
CA ARG A 145 -7.43 -7.20 27.39
C ARG A 145 -7.14 -6.20 26.26
N LYS A 146 -6.62 -5.03 26.62
CA LYS A 146 -6.28 -3.97 25.64
C LYS A 146 -5.18 -4.44 24.70
N LYS A 147 -4.17 -5.15 25.21
CA LYS A 147 -3.14 -5.81 24.39
C LYS A 147 -3.76 -6.71 23.33
N MET A 148 -4.66 -7.63 23.72
CA MET A 148 -5.32 -8.54 22.77
C MET A 148 -6.11 -7.79 21.69
N GLU A 149 -6.83 -6.73 22.06
CA GLU A 149 -7.56 -5.88 21.11
C GLU A 149 -6.60 -5.23 20.09
N ILE A 150 -5.48 -4.67 20.57
CA ILE A 150 -4.45 -4.04 19.74
C ILE A 150 -3.84 -5.06 18.77
N ILE A 151 -3.38 -6.22 19.28
CA ILE A 151 -2.75 -7.26 18.48
C ILE A 151 -3.71 -7.81 17.42
N LYS A 152 -4.97 -8.05 17.79
CA LYS A 152 -5.98 -8.51 16.84
C LYS A 152 -6.14 -7.51 15.69
N ALA A 153 -6.30 -6.23 16.01
CA ALA A 153 -6.45 -5.17 15.02
C ALA A 153 -5.20 -4.99 14.14
N TRP A 154 -4.02 -5.07 14.75
CA TRP A 154 -2.73 -5.01 14.06
C TRP A 154 -2.61 -6.16 13.06
N ASN A 155 -2.85 -7.39 13.51
CA ASN A 155 -2.77 -8.59 12.67
C ASN A 155 -3.80 -8.60 11.55
N GLU A 156 -5.03 -8.15 11.80
CA GLU A 156 -6.02 -7.96 10.73
C GLU A 156 -5.50 -6.99 9.67
N ARG A 157 -4.96 -5.83 10.09
CA ARG A 157 -4.41 -4.85 9.13
C ARG A 157 -3.19 -5.38 8.39
N LYS A 158 -2.29 -6.08 9.08
CA LYS A 158 -1.09 -6.69 8.51
C LYS A 158 -1.45 -7.72 7.43
N ARG A 159 -2.38 -8.63 7.73
CA ARG A 159 -2.87 -9.61 6.75
C ARG A 159 -3.32 -8.95 5.46
N PHE A 160 -4.12 -7.89 5.52
CA PHE A 160 -4.54 -7.15 4.32
C PHE A 160 -3.37 -6.64 3.47
N ARG A 161 -2.28 -6.21 4.11
CA ARG A 161 -1.08 -5.74 3.41
C ARG A 161 -0.28 -6.90 2.84
N ASP A 162 -0.08 -7.96 3.62
CA ASP A 162 0.66 -9.15 3.17
C ASP A 162 -0.01 -9.76 1.93
N VAL A 163 -1.35 -9.74 1.89
CA VAL A 163 -2.13 -10.09 0.70
C VAL A 163 -1.76 -9.22 -0.51
N GLU A 164 -1.80 -7.90 -0.33
CA GLU A 164 -1.53 -6.96 -1.39
C GLU A 164 -0.09 -7.10 -1.93
N ILE A 165 0.89 -7.29 -1.04
CA ILE A 165 2.29 -7.51 -1.39
C ILE A 165 2.45 -8.83 -2.15
N PHE A 166 1.84 -9.91 -1.65
CA PHE A 166 1.89 -11.22 -2.30
C PHE A 166 1.29 -11.14 -3.71
N LEU A 167 0.08 -10.61 -3.87
CA LEU A 167 -0.54 -10.50 -5.19
C LEU A 167 0.24 -9.57 -6.13
N SER A 168 0.84 -8.50 -5.60
CA SER A 168 1.70 -7.60 -6.39
C SER A 168 2.98 -8.30 -6.84
N SER A 169 3.59 -9.13 -5.98
CA SER A 169 4.78 -9.91 -6.36
C SER A 169 4.48 -10.93 -7.46
N GLN A 170 3.22 -11.33 -7.61
CA GLN A 170 2.76 -12.17 -8.72
C GLN A 170 2.44 -11.39 -10.02
N GLY A 171 2.74 -10.08 -10.07
CA GLY A 171 2.49 -9.25 -11.26
C GLY A 171 1.02 -8.88 -11.50
N ILE A 172 0.13 -9.13 -10.54
CA ILE A 172 -1.29 -8.76 -10.66
C ILE A 172 -1.44 -7.24 -10.55
N SER A 173 -2.23 -6.64 -11.44
CA SER A 173 -2.41 -5.18 -11.43
C SER A 173 -3.16 -4.70 -10.16
N PRO A 174 -2.87 -3.48 -9.65
CA PRO A 174 -3.52 -2.95 -8.44
C PRO A 174 -5.06 -2.93 -8.50
N ALA A 175 -5.63 -2.71 -9.70
CA ALA A 175 -7.07 -2.74 -9.92
C ALA A 175 -7.66 -4.15 -9.68
N PHE A 176 -6.96 -5.19 -10.12
CA PHE A 176 -7.34 -6.57 -9.85
C PHE A 176 -7.10 -6.97 -8.40
N ILE A 177 -5.98 -6.58 -7.80
CA ILE A 177 -5.69 -6.81 -6.37
C ILE A 177 -6.82 -6.25 -5.49
N THR A 178 -7.28 -5.04 -5.76
CA THR A 178 -8.40 -4.43 -5.03
C THR A 178 -9.68 -5.28 -5.13
N ARG A 179 -9.93 -5.87 -6.29
CA ARG A 179 -11.11 -6.71 -6.53
C ARG A 179 -10.97 -8.07 -5.83
N ILE A 180 -9.78 -8.66 -5.87
CA ILE A 180 -9.42 -9.90 -5.16
C ILE A 180 -9.61 -9.72 -3.67
N ILE A 181 -9.01 -8.69 -3.06
CA ILE A 181 -9.13 -8.39 -1.62
C ILE A 181 -10.60 -8.19 -1.22
N ARG A 182 -11.42 -7.57 -2.07
CA ARG A 182 -12.85 -7.40 -1.80
C ARG A 182 -13.61 -8.73 -1.73
N ILE A 183 -13.23 -9.71 -2.54
CA ILE A 183 -13.94 -10.98 -2.68
C ILE A 183 -13.40 -12.03 -1.69
N TYR A 184 -12.08 -12.12 -1.53
CA TYR A 184 -11.43 -13.13 -0.70
C TYR A 184 -10.97 -12.62 0.67
N GLY A 185 -10.91 -11.30 0.87
CA GLY A 185 -10.47 -10.74 2.15
C GLY A 185 -9.06 -11.16 2.53
N ALA A 186 -8.90 -11.59 3.79
CA ALA A 186 -7.62 -12.02 4.34
C ALA A 186 -7.16 -13.40 3.82
N ASP A 187 -8.07 -14.21 3.26
CA ASP A 187 -7.78 -15.57 2.79
C ASP A 187 -7.20 -15.56 1.37
N ALA A 188 -7.09 -14.40 0.72
CA ALA A 188 -6.69 -14.33 -0.68
C ALA A 188 -5.32 -14.97 -0.97
N PRO A 189 -4.27 -14.83 -0.15
CA PRO A 189 -2.98 -15.47 -0.41
C PRO A 189 -3.10 -16.98 -0.37
N ASP A 190 -3.77 -17.52 0.65
CA ASP A 190 -3.95 -18.95 0.82
C ASP A 190 -4.78 -19.53 -0.31
N ARG A 191 -5.86 -18.86 -0.71
CA ARG A 191 -6.72 -19.30 -1.82
C ARG A 191 -5.97 -19.26 -3.15
N VAL A 192 -5.20 -18.21 -3.41
CA VAL A 192 -4.43 -18.08 -4.65
C VAL A 192 -3.26 -19.06 -4.69
N ALA A 193 -2.61 -19.31 -3.55
CA ALA A 193 -1.53 -20.30 -3.45
C ALA A 193 -2.05 -21.73 -3.58
N GLN A 194 -3.29 -22.03 -3.22
CA GLN A 194 -3.90 -23.37 -3.32
C GLN A 194 -4.56 -23.62 -4.69
N ASP A 195 -5.27 -22.64 -5.22
CA ASP A 195 -5.97 -22.70 -6.51
C ASP A 195 -5.86 -21.35 -7.24
N PRO A 196 -4.77 -21.08 -7.96
CA PRO A 196 -4.59 -19.85 -8.74
C PRO A 196 -5.71 -19.60 -9.75
N TYR A 197 -6.30 -20.68 -10.29
CA TYR A 197 -7.40 -20.60 -11.25
C TYR A 197 -8.71 -20.09 -10.62
N CYS A 198 -8.81 -20.03 -9.29
CA CYS A 198 -9.89 -19.30 -8.62
C CYS A 198 -9.96 -17.84 -9.06
N LEU A 199 -8.83 -17.23 -9.43
CA LEU A 199 -8.79 -15.85 -9.90
C LEU A 199 -9.60 -15.67 -11.19
N ALA A 200 -9.47 -16.58 -12.15
CA ALA A 200 -10.24 -16.51 -13.39
C ALA A 200 -11.72 -16.84 -13.20
N ARG A 201 -12.05 -17.63 -12.16
CA ARG A 201 -13.42 -18.07 -11.86
C ARG A 201 -14.22 -17.02 -11.10
N ASP A 202 -13.61 -16.42 -10.08
CA ASP A 202 -14.34 -15.59 -9.12
C ASP A 202 -14.11 -14.09 -9.33
N ILE A 203 -13.08 -13.67 -10.10
CA ILE A 203 -12.70 -12.25 -10.25
C ILE A 203 -13.04 -11.75 -11.67
N PRO A 204 -14.11 -10.95 -11.84
CA PRO A 204 -14.46 -10.39 -13.13
C PRO A 204 -13.30 -9.62 -13.77
N GLY A 205 -13.00 -9.96 -15.03
CA GLY A 205 -11.93 -9.35 -15.82
C GLY A 205 -10.56 -10.02 -15.68
N ILE A 206 -10.38 -10.97 -14.76
CA ILE A 206 -9.22 -11.86 -14.79
C ILE A 206 -9.56 -13.06 -15.66
N GLY A 207 -8.81 -13.26 -16.74
CA GLY A 207 -8.97 -14.40 -17.64
C GLY A 207 -8.02 -15.55 -17.28
N PHE A 208 -8.22 -16.70 -17.94
CA PHE A 208 -7.38 -17.90 -17.76
C PHE A 208 -5.89 -17.58 -17.89
N ILE A 209 -5.47 -16.80 -18.90
CA ILE A 209 -4.05 -16.46 -19.13
C ILE A 209 -3.42 -15.78 -17.91
N THR A 210 -4.13 -14.85 -17.27
CA THR A 210 -3.62 -14.17 -16.08
C THR A 210 -3.55 -15.12 -14.89
N ALA A 211 -4.56 -15.97 -14.70
CA ALA A 211 -4.55 -16.97 -13.63
C ALA A 211 -3.47 -18.05 -13.83
N ASP A 212 -3.23 -18.45 -15.08
CA ASP A 212 -2.20 -19.40 -15.48
C ASP A 212 -0.79 -18.84 -15.24
N GLY A 213 -0.58 -17.54 -15.54
CA GLY A 213 0.65 -16.84 -15.18
C GLY A 213 0.93 -16.85 -13.68
N VAL A 214 -0.12 -16.69 -12.86
CA VAL A 214 0.01 -16.84 -11.40
C VAL A 214 0.29 -18.30 -11.02
N ALA A 215 -0.35 -19.27 -11.66
CA ALA A 215 -0.15 -20.70 -11.41
C ALA A 215 1.29 -21.18 -11.64
N GLN A 216 1.93 -20.70 -12.71
CA GLN A 216 3.33 -20.98 -13.01
C GLN A 216 4.26 -20.40 -11.94
N GLN A 217 3.97 -19.20 -11.42
CA GLN A 217 4.80 -18.56 -10.41
C GLN A 217 4.68 -19.19 -9.02
N VAL A 218 3.51 -19.72 -8.67
CA VAL A 218 3.32 -20.46 -7.40
C VAL A 218 3.72 -21.94 -7.48
N GLY A 219 4.15 -22.42 -8.66
CA GLY A 219 4.69 -23.78 -8.86
C GLY A 219 3.63 -24.88 -8.96
N ILE A 220 2.43 -24.56 -9.42
CA ILE A 220 1.32 -25.53 -9.59
C ILE A 220 1.23 -26.05 -11.03
N ALA A 221 1.68 -25.26 -12.01
CA ALA A 221 1.66 -25.58 -13.44
C ALA A 221 3.08 -25.65 -14.02
#